data_AF-A0A2D7CTI7-F1
#
_entry.id   AF-A0A2D7CTI7-F1
#
_cell.length_a   1.000
_cell.length_b   1.000
_cell.length_c   1.000
_cell.angle_alpha   90.00
_cell.angle_beta   90.00
_cell.angle_gamma   90.00
#
_symmetry.space_group_name_H-M   'P 1'
#
loop_
_entity.id
_entity.type
_entity.pdbx_description
1 polymer ?
#
loop_
_entity_poly.entity_id
_entity_poly.type
_entity_poly.pdbx_seq_one_letter_code
_entity_poly.pdbx_strand_id
1 'polypeptide(L)'
;MKMSEGIYFLNGDDFEIRENVKGSLLGLTHKTNGLELVLFYSKECQFCDKLLTEYKQLPNLIKGCKFGLLNINHNKKVVEMSQKTISPINYVPDIILYVNSLPYIRYDGPSEKEMIKNFVVDIHKKLQNVPSLHETKQSIPNSFTKQETDKLPDYTIGKPVCGNSKRTNGKCYLNFQSAYVSSK
;
A
#
# COMPACT_ATOMS: atom_id res chain seq x y z
N MET A 1 0.40 15.93 -15.67
CA MET A 1 1.49 15.00 -15.29
C MET A 1 2.77 15.28 -16.09
N LYS A 2 3.92 15.44 -15.43
CA LYS A 2 5.24 15.56 -16.09
C LYS A 2 5.95 14.21 -16.03
N MET A 3 6.64 13.83 -17.11
CA MET A 3 7.42 12.58 -17.17
C MET A 3 8.90 12.89 -17.37
N SER A 4 9.79 12.24 -16.62
CA SER A 4 11.23 12.26 -16.84
C SER A 4 11.79 10.86 -16.56
N GLU A 5 12.66 10.35 -17.43
CA GLU A 5 13.35 9.06 -17.24
C GLU A 5 12.39 7.87 -17.00
N GLY A 6 11.18 7.90 -17.60
CA GLY A 6 10.16 6.87 -17.42
C GLY A 6 9.37 6.96 -16.10
N ILE A 7 9.56 8.04 -15.34
CA ILE A 7 8.87 8.30 -14.07
C ILE A 7 7.89 9.46 -14.24
N TYR A 8 6.69 9.26 -13.71
CA TYR A 8 5.64 10.26 -13.62
C TYR A 8 5.74 11.01 -12.29
N PHE A 9 5.86 12.33 -12.36
CA PHE A 9 5.79 13.18 -11.17
C PHE A 9 4.33 13.56 -10.95
N LEU A 10 3.75 12.97 -9.91
CA LEU A 10 2.37 13.12 -9.52
C LEU A 10 2.20 14.35 -8.61
N ASN A 11 0.97 14.88 -8.58
CA ASN A 11 0.53 15.95 -7.70
C ASN A 11 -0.89 15.69 -7.18
N GLY A 12 -1.43 16.63 -6.41
CA GLY A 12 -2.76 16.52 -5.80
C GLY A 12 -3.93 16.25 -6.76
N ASP A 13 -3.85 16.69 -8.01
CA ASP A 13 -4.92 16.54 -9.00
C ASP A 13 -4.84 15.19 -9.74
N ASP A 14 -3.77 14.43 -9.53
CA ASP A 14 -3.62 13.08 -10.08
C ASP A 14 -4.32 12.02 -9.19
N PHE A 15 -4.95 12.42 -8.07
CA PHE A 15 -5.64 11.54 -7.13
C PHE A 15 -7.10 11.93 -6.90
N GLU A 16 -7.94 10.93 -6.66
CA GLU A 16 -9.35 11.10 -6.30
C GLU A 16 -9.82 10.02 -5.33
N ILE A 17 -10.86 10.33 -4.56
CA ILE A 17 -11.52 9.34 -3.72
C ILE A 17 -12.54 8.59 -4.57
N ARG A 18 -12.46 7.26 -4.58
CA ARG A 18 -13.41 6.38 -5.26
C ARG A 18 -14.06 5.41 -4.27
N GLU A 19 -15.37 5.24 -4.38
CA GLU A 19 -16.11 4.32 -3.53
C GLU A 19 -15.94 2.86 -3.97
N ASN A 20 -15.84 1.96 -3.00
CA ASN A 20 -15.82 0.51 -3.20
C ASN A 20 -16.63 -0.17 -2.08
N VAL A 21 -17.02 -1.43 -2.27
CA VAL A 21 -17.78 -2.23 -1.30
C VAL A 21 -17.10 -2.36 0.06
N LYS A 22 -15.78 -2.21 0.14
CA LYS A 22 -15.00 -2.24 1.39
C LYS A 22 -14.81 -0.86 2.03
N GLY A 23 -15.24 0.21 1.37
CA GLY A 23 -15.00 1.60 1.75
C GLY A 23 -14.26 2.39 0.67
N SER A 24 -14.09 3.69 0.92
CA SER A 24 -13.47 4.62 -0.02
C SER A 24 -11.98 4.30 -0.24
N LEU A 25 -11.49 4.57 -1.44
CA LEU A 25 -10.13 4.30 -1.90
C LEU A 25 -9.49 5.57 -2.48
N LEU A 26 -8.19 5.73 -2.29
CA LEU A 26 -7.43 6.79 -2.97
C LEU A 26 -6.98 6.28 -4.34
N GLY A 27 -7.78 6.53 -5.37
CA GLY A 27 -7.50 6.17 -6.76
C GLY A 27 -6.71 7.23 -7.52
N LEU A 28 -6.18 6.85 -8.69
CA LEU A 28 -5.55 7.76 -9.64
C LEU A 28 -6.60 8.29 -10.62
N THR A 29 -6.60 9.60 -10.89
CA THR A 29 -7.61 10.24 -11.76
C THR A 29 -7.46 9.83 -13.22
N HIS A 30 -6.23 9.63 -13.69
CA HIS A 30 -6.00 9.10 -15.03
C HIS A 30 -6.46 7.65 -15.14
N LYS A 31 -7.26 7.36 -16.16
CA LYS A 31 -7.64 5.98 -16.49
C LYS A 31 -6.49 5.30 -17.22
N THR A 32 -5.75 4.46 -16.50
CA THR A 32 -4.69 3.64 -17.07
C THR A 32 -5.02 2.19 -16.84
N ASN A 33 -4.90 1.38 -17.90
CA ASN A 33 -4.97 -0.06 -17.77
C ASN A 33 -3.58 -0.58 -17.40
N GLY A 34 -3.51 -1.55 -16.49
CA GLY A 34 -2.28 -2.20 -16.07
C GLY A 34 -1.78 -1.76 -14.70
N LEU A 35 -0.46 -1.89 -14.52
CA LEU A 35 0.22 -1.69 -13.24
C LEU A 35 0.83 -0.30 -13.15
N GLU A 36 0.67 0.33 -12.00
CA GLU A 36 1.34 1.59 -11.67
C GLU A 36 1.84 1.55 -10.23
N LEU A 37 3.15 1.53 -10.04
CA LEU A 37 3.76 1.57 -8.72
C LEU A 37 3.93 3.04 -8.34
N VAL A 38 3.42 3.46 -7.19
CA VAL A 38 3.52 4.86 -6.73
C VAL A 38 4.32 4.90 -5.42
N LEU A 39 5.37 5.71 -5.39
CA LEU A 39 6.15 6.00 -4.19
C LEU A 39 5.77 7.39 -3.64
N PHE A 40 5.30 7.40 -2.41
CA PHE A 40 5.04 8.58 -1.59
C PHE A 40 6.28 8.86 -0.73
N TYR A 41 6.85 10.06 -0.83
CA TYR A 41 8.08 10.41 -0.14
C TYR A 41 8.07 11.85 0.38
N SER A 42 8.96 12.15 1.33
CA SER A 42 9.23 13.51 1.83
C SER A 42 10.71 13.85 1.65
N LYS A 43 11.02 15.12 1.43
CA LYS A 43 12.42 15.63 1.44
C LYS A 43 13.03 15.67 2.84
N GLU A 44 12.21 15.59 3.88
CA GLU A 44 12.63 15.60 5.29
C GLU A 44 12.82 14.17 5.84
N CYS A 45 12.65 13.16 4.99
CA CYS A 45 12.70 11.75 5.37
C CYS A 45 14.07 11.15 5.03
N GLN A 46 14.88 10.89 6.06
CA GLN A 46 16.22 10.29 5.92
C GLN A 46 16.22 8.91 5.23
N PHE A 47 15.12 8.16 5.33
CA PHE A 47 14.99 6.84 4.70
C PHE A 47 14.59 6.92 3.23
N CYS A 48 14.11 8.08 2.77
CA CYS A 48 13.57 8.25 1.44
C CYS A 48 14.67 8.40 0.39
N ASP A 49 15.85 8.94 0.73
CA ASP A 49 16.93 9.21 -0.23
C ASP A 49 17.49 7.94 -0.89
N LYS A 50 17.80 6.92 -0.08
CA LYS A 50 18.28 5.62 -0.58
C LYS A 50 17.21 4.96 -1.46
N LEU A 51 15.97 4.92 -0.98
CA LEU A 51 14.87 4.30 -1.71
C LEU A 51 14.55 5.03 -3.01
N LEU A 52 14.57 6.37 -3.03
CA LEU A 52 14.38 7.16 -4.25
C LEU A 52 15.43 6.82 -5.31
N THR A 53 16.68 6.61 -4.89
CA THR A 53 17.78 6.24 -5.81
C THR A 53 17.53 4.87 -6.45
N GLU A 54 17.15 3.88 -5.65
CA GLU A 54 16.80 2.53 -6.13
C GLU A 54 15.54 2.56 -7.02
N TYR A 55 14.51 3.30 -6.58
CA TYR A 55 13.23 3.41 -7.26
C TYR A 55 13.36 4.02 -8.65
N LYS A 56 14.21 5.05 -8.80
CA LYS A 56 14.45 5.71 -10.10
C LYS A 56 15.06 4.78 -11.16
N GLN A 57 15.65 3.66 -10.77
CA GLN A 57 16.22 2.69 -11.69
C GLN A 57 15.19 1.67 -12.21
N LEU A 58 14.06 1.51 -11.51
CA LEU A 58 13.03 0.51 -11.83
C LEU A 58 12.40 0.65 -13.22
N PRO A 59 12.13 1.86 -13.76
CA PRO A 59 11.58 2.01 -15.12
C PRO A 59 12.43 1.36 -16.21
N ASN A 60 13.75 1.29 -16.00
CA ASN A 60 14.67 0.67 -16.96
C ASN A 60 14.70 -0.86 -16.85
N LEU A 61 14.24 -1.41 -15.72
CA LEU A 61 14.31 -2.84 -15.40
C LEU A 61 12.98 -3.57 -15.62
N ILE A 62 11.86 -2.86 -15.51
CA ILE A 62 10.52 -3.45 -15.48
C ILE A 62 9.70 -2.88 -16.62
N LYS A 63 9.35 -3.75 -17.57
CA LYS A 63 8.39 -3.43 -18.63
C LYS A 63 6.96 -3.71 -18.15
N GLY A 64 5.99 -2.94 -18.67
CA GLY A 64 4.56 -3.16 -18.37
C GLY A 64 4.10 -2.63 -17.00
N CYS A 65 4.93 -1.84 -16.32
CA CYS A 65 4.56 -1.10 -15.11
C CYS A 65 4.91 0.37 -15.28
N LYS A 66 4.02 1.26 -14.85
CA LYS A 66 4.29 2.70 -14.74
C LYS A 66 4.84 3.03 -13.36
N PHE A 67 5.65 4.07 -13.26
CA PHE A 67 6.29 4.47 -12.02
C PHE A 67 5.92 5.91 -11.69
N GLY A 68 5.30 6.12 -10.52
CA GLY A 68 4.84 7.41 -10.03
C GLY A 68 5.61 7.86 -8.79
N LEU A 69 5.96 9.13 -8.72
CA LEU A 69 6.53 9.78 -7.55
C LEU A 69 5.61 10.88 -7.04
N LEU A 70 5.25 10.84 -5.75
CA LEU A 70 4.56 11.94 -5.08
C LEU A 70 5.38 12.45 -3.89
N ASN A 71 5.78 13.72 -3.97
CA ASN A 71 6.36 14.43 -2.84
C ASN A 71 5.24 14.95 -1.92
N ILE A 72 5.13 14.41 -0.70
CA ILE A 72 4.06 14.81 0.23
C ILE A 72 4.23 16.22 0.81
N ASN A 73 5.46 16.78 0.86
CA ASN A 73 5.68 18.13 1.40
C ASN A 73 4.89 19.19 0.62
N HIS A 74 4.71 18.98 -0.68
CA HIS A 74 3.98 19.90 -1.57
C HIS A 74 2.54 19.44 -1.88
N ASN A 75 2.13 18.27 -1.40
CA ASN A 75 0.86 17.64 -1.77
C ASN A 75 0.06 17.18 -0.54
N LYS A 76 -0.03 18.04 0.48
CA LYS A 76 -0.75 17.76 1.75
C LYS A 76 -2.19 17.28 1.54
N LYS A 77 -2.88 17.83 0.54
CA LYS A 77 -4.24 17.43 0.14
C LYS A 77 -4.34 15.91 -0.13
N VAL A 78 -3.33 15.28 -0.73
CA VAL A 78 -3.35 13.83 -1.00
C VAL A 78 -3.28 13.03 0.30
N VAL A 79 -2.46 13.48 1.25
CA VAL A 79 -2.39 12.86 2.58
C VAL A 79 -3.75 12.98 3.26
N GLU A 80 -4.34 14.17 3.30
CA GLU A 80 -5.68 14.40 3.87
C GLU A 80 -6.78 13.56 3.20
N MET A 81 -6.73 13.42 1.88
CA MET A 81 -7.65 12.55 1.14
C MET A 81 -7.44 11.08 1.53
N SER A 82 -6.19 10.62 1.62
CA SER A 82 -5.87 9.24 2.00
C SER A 82 -6.43 8.85 3.37
N GLN A 83 -6.45 9.78 4.32
CA GLN A 83 -6.97 9.55 5.67
C GLN A 83 -8.47 9.25 5.70
N LYS A 84 -9.20 9.59 4.64
CA LYS A 84 -10.63 9.30 4.46
C LYS A 84 -10.88 7.97 3.76
N THR A 85 -9.83 7.17 3.54
CA THR A 85 -9.90 5.92 2.77
C THR A 85 -9.48 4.74 3.64
N ILE A 86 -9.70 3.53 3.14
CA ILE A 86 -9.26 2.30 3.82
C ILE A 86 -7.75 2.07 3.73
N SER A 87 -7.02 2.92 3.00
CA SER A 87 -5.57 2.88 2.85
C SER A 87 -4.95 4.25 3.12
N PRO A 88 -4.90 4.68 4.40
CA PRO A 88 -4.30 5.95 4.75
C PRO A 88 -2.77 5.93 4.58
N ILE A 89 -2.22 7.05 4.12
CA ILE A 89 -0.78 7.30 4.06
C ILE A 89 -0.36 7.92 5.41
N ASN A 90 0.12 7.07 6.31
CA ASN A 90 0.47 7.46 7.69
C ASN A 90 1.96 7.73 7.89
N TYR A 91 2.80 7.21 7.00
CA TYR A 91 4.25 7.29 7.08
C TYR A 91 4.84 7.41 5.67
N VAL A 92 6.07 7.88 5.60
CA VAL A 92 6.88 7.88 4.38
C VAL A 92 8.28 7.31 4.68
N PRO A 93 8.92 6.61 3.74
CA PRO A 93 8.39 6.29 2.41
C PRO A 93 7.25 5.27 2.45
N ASP A 94 6.30 5.39 1.52
CA ASP A 94 5.21 4.43 1.34
C ASP A 94 5.09 4.08 -0.15
N ILE A 95 5.02 2.79 -0.48
CA ILE A 95 4.93 2.29 -1.85
C ILE A 95 3.61 1.56 -2.02
N ILE A 96 2.78 2.04 -2.94
CA ILE A 96 1.49 1.42 -3.26
C ILE A 96 1.48 1.02 -4.72
N LEU A 97 1.16 -0.25 -4.98
CA LEU A 97 0.89 -0.74 -6.31
C LEU A 97 -0.59 -0.52 -6.65
N TYR A 98 -0.82 0.20 -7.73
CA TYR A 98 -2.11 0.43 -8.34
C TYR A 98 -2.34 -0.56 -9.49
N VAL A 99 -3.56 -1.07 -9.59
CA VAL A 99 -4.04 -1.89 -10.71
C VAL A 99 -5.26 -1.19 -11.28
N ASN A 100 -5.21 -0.83 -12.57
CA ASN A 100 -6.29 -0.11 -13.25
C ASN A 100 -6.72 1.15 -12.50
N SER A 101 -5.74 1.96 -12.09
CA SER A 101 -5.92 3.23 -11.35
C SER A 101 -6.54 3.09 -9.95
N LEU A 102 -6.68 1.87 -9.41
CA LEU A 102 -7.13 1.63 -8.05
C LEU A 102 -6.00 1.06 -7.19
N PRO A 103 -5.88 1.47 -5.92
CA PRO A 103 -4.86 0.93 -5.05
C PRO A 103 -5.16 -0.55 -4.81
N TYR A 104 -4.18 -1.41 -5.10
CA TYR A 104 -4.29 -2.87 -4.98
C TYR A 104 -3.62 -3.42 -3.72
N ILE A 105 -2.32 -3.14 -3.53
CA ILE A 105 -1.50 -3.65 -2.42
C ILE A 105 -0.35 -2.69 -2.08
N ARG A 106 0.03 -2.61 -0.80
CA ARG A 106 1.22 -1.88 -0.32
C ARG A 106 2.45 -2.79 -0.35
N TYR A 107 3.61 -2.21 -0.67
CA TYR A 107 4.89 -2.88 -0.58
C TYR A 107 5.58 -2.51 0.75
N ASP A 108 5.67 -3.48 1.65
CA ASP A 108 6.34 -3.34 2.96
C ASP A 108 7.69 -4.07 3.01
N GLY A 109 8.27 -4.37 1.83
CA GLY A 109 9.52 -5.10 1.70
C GLY A 109 10.78 -4.21 1.76
N PRO A 110 11.96 -4.82 1.60
CA PRO A 110 13.25 -4.11 1.60
C PRO A 110 13.40 -3.07 0.47
N SER A 111 14.25 -2.06 0.67
CA SER A 111 14.39 -0.95 -0.29
C SER A 111 15.22 -1.25 -1.54
N GLU A 112 15.84 -2.44 -1.65
CA GLU A 112 16.65 -2.80 -2.81
C GLU A 112 15.79 -2.93 -4.08
N LYS A 113 16.24 -2.35 -5.20
CA LYS A 113 15.50 -2.39 -6.48
C LYS A 113 15.12 -3.80 -6.94
N GLU A 114 15.97 -4.80 -6.69
CA GLU A 114 15.68 -6.19 -7.07
C GLU A 114 14.50 -6.77 -6.30
N MET A 115 14.35 -6.39 -5.02
CA MET A 115 13.23 -6.84 -4.18
C MET A 115 11.92 -6.19 -4.64
N ILE A 116 11.94 -4.90 -4.97
CA ILE A 116 10.78 -4.18 -5.50
C ILE A 116 10.40 -4.73 -6.89
N LYS A 117 11.39 -5.01 -7.73
CA LYS A 117 11.19 -5.63 -9.05
C LYS A 117 10.53 -6.99 -8.95
N ASN A 118 11.05 -7.88 -8.10
CA ASN A 118 10.47 -9.21 -7.93
C ASN A 118 9.03 -9.13 -7.47
N PHE A 119 8.72 -8.21 -6.54
CA PHE A 119 7.35 -7.93 -6.12
C PHE A 119 6.43 -7.55 -7.29
N VAL A 120 6.81 -6.58 -8.13
CA VAL A 120 5.99 -6.16 -9.28
C VAL A 120 5.80 -7.32 -10.27
N VAL A 121 6.86 -8.07 -10.56
CA VAL A 121 6.83 -9.23 -11.48
C VAL A 121 5.92 -10.33 -10.94
N ASP A 122 5.97 -10.62 -9.65
CA ASP A 122 5.14 -11.65 -9.02
C ASP A 122 3.66 -11.26 -9.03
N ILE A 123 3.35 -10.00 -8.76
CA ILE A 123 1.96 -9.51 -8.88
C ILE A 123 1.50 -9.56 -10.34
N HIS A 124 2.35 -9.16 -11.30
CA HIS A 124 2.00 -9.22 -12.71
C HIS A 124 1.63 -10.65 -13.15
N LYS A 125 2.43 -11.64 -12.77
CA LYS A 125 2.15 -13.07 -13.03
C LYS A 125 0.86 -13.53 -12.36
N LYS A 126 0.63 -13.13 -11.11
CA LYS A 126 -0.62 -13.48 -10.40
C LYS A 126 -1.84 -12.95 -11.12
N LEU A 127 -1.81 -11.70 -11.59
CA LEU A 127 -2.94 -11.08 -12.29
C LEU A 127 -3.21 -11.69 -13.66
N GLN A 128 -2.17 -12.13 -14.39
CA GLN A 128 -2.35 -12.85 -15.66
C GLN A 128 -3.08 -14.19 -15.50
N ASN A 129 -2.89 -14.85 -14.35
CA ASN A 129 -3.50 -16.15 -14.07
C ASN A 129 -4.92 -16.06 -13.49
N VAL A 130 -5.49 -14.86 -13.35
CA VAL A 130 -6.89 -14.66 -12.91
C VAL A 130 -7.78 -14.54 -14.15
N PRO A 131 -8.64 -15.54 -14.46
CA PRO A 131 -9.42 -15.60 -15.72
C PRO A 131 -10.53 -14.55 -15.90
N SER A 132 -10.54 -13.43 -15.16
CA SER A 132 -11.71 -12.53 -15.09
C SER A 132 -11.32 -11.05 -14.97
N LEU A 133 -10.45 -10.55 -15.85
CA LEU A 133 -10.20 -9.11 -16.01
C LEU A 133 -10.95 -8.49 -17.20
N HIS A 134 -11.61 -9.31 -18.02
CA HIS A 134 -12.53 -8.85 -19.05
C HIS A 134 -13.97 -9.03 -18.55
N GLU A 135 -14.67 -7.91 -18.42
CA GLU A 135 -16.14 -7.83 -18.24
C GLU A 135 -16.72 -8.19 -16.86
N THR A 136 -16.37 -7.46 -15.80
CA THR A 136 -17.38 -7.12 -14.77
C THR A 136 -16.97 -5.91 -13.95
N LYS A 137 -17.90 -4.99 -13.72
CA LYS A 137 -17.77 -3.82 -12.82
C LYS A 137 -17.68 -4.21 -11.33
N GLN A 138 -17.01 -5.32 -10.99
CA GLN A 138 -16.94 -5.83 -9.62
C GLN A 138 -15.50 -6.15 -9.24
N SER A 139 -15.01 -5.31 -8.32
CA SER A 139 -13.95 -5.54 -7.34
C SER A 139 -12.87 -6.57 -7.70
N ILE A 140 -11.75 -6.06 -8.22
CA ILE A 140 -10.45 -6.66 -7.90
C ILE A 140 -10.45 -6.84 -6.37
N PRO A 141 -10.08 -8.02 -5.82
CA PRO A 141 -9.94 -8.17 -4.38
C PRO A 141 -8.83 -7.25 -3.91
N ASN A 142 -9.18 -6.02 -3.54
CA ASN A 142 -8.26 -5.08 -2.93
C ASN A 142 -7.75 -5.76 -1.65
N SER A 143 -6.44 -6.00 -1.62
CA SER A 143 -5.76 -6.56 -0.43
C SER A 143 -5.53 -5.50 0.63
N PHE A 144 -5.99 -4.25 0.39
CA PHE A 144 -6.25 -3.25 1.41
C PHE A 144 -7.41 -3.68 2.31
N THR A 145 -7.26 -4.81 2.97
CA THR A 145 -7.91 -5.06 4.24
C THR A 145 -7.12 -4.27 5.28
N LYS A 146 -7.82 -3.45 6.07
CA LYS A 146 -7.35 -3.06 7.40
C LYS A 146 -6.80 -4.35 8.02
N GLN A 147 -5.49 -4.46 8.25
CA GLN A 147 -4.95 -5.64 8.91
C GLN A 147 -5.46 -5.60 10.35
N GLU A 148 -6.68 -6.09 10.57
CA GLU A 148 -7.08 -6.68 11.83
C GLU A 148 -6.48 -8.08 11.88
N THR A 149 -5.16 -8.13 11.90
CA THR A 149 -4.52 -9.35 12.36
C THR A 149 -4.52 -9.24 13.87
N ASP A 150 -5.38 -10.02 14.52
CA ASP A 150 -5.27 -10.41 15.94
C ASP A 150 -3.95 -11.17 16.24
N LYS A 151 -2.90 -10.94 15.44
CA LYS A 151 -1.59 -11.57 15.56
C LYS A 151 -0.65 -10.55 16.17
N LEU A 152 -0.03 -10.96 17.28
CA LEU A 152 1.09 -10.24 17.86
C LEU A 152 2.15 -9.98 16.78
N PRO A 153 2.68 -8.75 16.64
CA PRO A 153 3.76 -8.47 15.71
C PRO A 153 4.98 -9.38 15.98
N ASP A 154 5.69 -9.77 14.91
CA ASP A 154 6.79 -10.74 15.00
C ASP A 154 7.98 -10.28 15.86
N TYR A 155 8.11 -8.96 16.07
CA TYR A 155 9.11 -8.37 16.94
C TYR A 155 8.74 -8.39 18.44
N THR A 156 7.58 -8.95 18.81
CA THR A 156 7.13 -9.01 20.20
C THR A 156 7.86 -10.12 20.95
N ILE A 157 8.65 -9.76 21.97
CA ILE A 157 9.36 -10.71 22.82
C ILE A 157 8.42 -11.20 23.92
N GLY A 158 8.16 -12.52 23.95
CA GLY A 158 7.32 -13.17 24.95
C GLY A 158 5.83 -13.10 24.60
N LYS A 159 5.16 -14.26 24.57
CA LYS A 159 3.70 -14.33 24.44
C LYS A 159 3.08 -14.39 25.84
N PRO A 160 2.18 -13.48 26.21
CA PRO A 160 1.52 -13.54 27.51
C PRO A 160 0.72 -14.85 27.60
N VAL A 161 1.02 -15.64 28.61
CA VAL A 161 0.35 -16.91 28.91
C VAL A 161 -0.80 -16.62 29.86
N CYS A 162 -1.93 -17.31 29.70
CA CYS A 162 -3.00 -17.19 30.66
C CYS A 162 -3.82 -18.47 30.81
N GLY A 163 -4.32 -18.64 32.04
CA GLY A 163 -4.98 -19.84 32.53
C GLY A 163 -4.13 -20.56 33.58
N ASN A 164 -4.78 -21.07 34.63
CA ASN A 164 -4.13 -21.84 35.70
C ASN A 164 -3.78 -23.30 35.29
N SER A 165 -3.91 -23.67 34.01
CA SER A 165 -3.59 -25.02 33.56
C SER A 165 -3.06 -25.05 32.12
N LYS A 166 -1.97 -25.81 31.91
CA LYS A 166 -1.24 -26.02 30.64
C LYS A 166 -2.08 -26.62 29.49
N ARG A 167 -3.41 -26.77 29.62
CA ARG A 167 -4.24 -27.52 28.67
C ARG A 167 -5.33 -26.72 27.96
N THR A 168 -5.53 -25.45 28.29
CA THR A 168 -6.41 -24.55 27.54
C THR A 168 -5.69 -23.24 27.32
N ASN A 169 -4.87 -23.17 26.27
CA ASN A 169 -4.21 -21.93 25.86
C ASN A 169 -5.27 -20.94 25.32
N GLY A 170 -5.88 -20.18 26.23
CA GLY A 170 -6.69 -19.00 25.87
C GLY A 170 -5.81 -17.86 25.39
N LYS A 171 -6.37 -16.96 24.59
CA LYS A 171 -5.73 -15.69 24.22
C LYS A 171 -5.82 -14.72 25.41
N CYS A 172 -4.71 -14.16 25.89
CA CYS A 172 -4.71 -13.07 26.90
C CYS A 172 -3.90 -11.85 26.53
N TYR A 173 -3.90 -11.55 25.25
CA TYR A 173 -3.61 -10.21 24.77
C TYR A 173 -4.89 -9.66 24.19
N LEU A 174 -5.16 -8.39 24.47
CA LEU A 174 -6.26 -7.65 23.86
C LEU A 174 -5.67 -6.76 22.78
N ASN A 175 -6.31 -6.73 21.61
CA ASN A 175 -6.00 -5.70 20.63
C ASN A 175 -6.47 -4.33 21.15
N PHE A 176 -5.89 -3.25 20.62
CA PHE A 176 -6.17 -1.88 21.09
C PHE A 176 -7.66 -1.57 21.09
N GLN A 177 -8.37 -1.98 20.03
CA GLN A 177 -9.81 -1.77 19.94
C GLN A 177 -10.53 -2.42 21.12
N SER A 178 -10.31 -3.72 21.36
CA SER A 178 -10.89 -4.51 22.45
C SER A 178 -10.57 -3.97 23.85
N ALA A 179 -9.39 -3.36 24.03
CA ALA A 179 -8.96 -2.81 25.31
C ALA A 179 -9.74 -1.53 25.71
N TYR A 180 -10.23 -0.77 24.73
CA TYR A 180 -10.82 0.56 24.96
C TYR A 180 -12.29 0.69 24.51
N VAL A 181 -13.00 -0.42 24.22
CA VAL A 181 -14.43 -0.37 23.82
C VAL A 181 -15.36 0.03 24.97
N SER A 182 -14.92 -0.02 26.23
CA SER A 182 -15.79 0.26 27.38
C SER A 182 -15.43 1.57 28.08
N SER A 183 -15.98 2.67 27.58
CA SER A 183 -16.25 3.90 28.35
C SER A 183 -17.42 4.64 27.70
N LYS A 184 -18.63 4.17 27.99
CA LYS A 184 -19.87 4.95 27.85
C LYS A 184 -20.45 5.12 29.25
#